data_AF-A0A532DLY0-F1
#
_entry.id   AF-A0A532DLY0-F1
#
_cell.length_a   1.000
_cell.length_b   1.000
_cell.length_c   1.000
_cell.angle_alpha   90.00
_cell.angle_beta   90.00
_cell.angle_gamma   90.00
#
_symmetry.space_group_name_H-M   'P 1'
#
loop_
_entity.id
_entity.type
_entity.pdbx_description
1 polymer ?
#
loop_
_entity_poly.entity_id
_entity_poly.type
_entity_poly.pdbx_seq_one_letter_code
_entity_poly.pdbx_strand_id
1 'polypeptide(L)'
;MLLGTLPFAAVAIAYLFASAQRLAVNPSDKLLPSPAQMWSAFSDLATVPDKRSGDLILWADTYASLIRLFAGVGMATLVALSLGVAIGFIPRVMVLRLVLPQVMPRLITCVRLALGPAWLFLIAAEAIASTEGLGYRIFLVRRYLSMDVILPYVAWITLLAVMTDWLLVRLSHIISPWAHPVRTR
;
A
#
# COMPACT_ATOMS: atom_id res chain seq x y z
N MET A 1 0.75 19.66 -19.48
CA MET A 1 0.97 18.33 -18.86
C MET A 1 2.36 17.74 -19.18
N LEU A 2 2.95 17.98 -20.36
CA LEU A 2 4.29 17.49 -20.74
C LEU A 2 5.48 18.08 -19.94
N LEU A 3 5.37 19.33 -19.45
CA LEU A 3 6.48 19.98 -18.73
C LEU A 3 6.72 19.37 -17.32
N GLY A 4 5.69 18.77 -16.72
CA GLY A 4 5.77 18.20 -15.36
C GLY A 4 6.42 16.81 -15.30
N THR A 5 6.45 16.06 -16.41
CA THR A 5 7.05 14.72 -16.47
C THR A 5 8.53 14.75 -16.85
N LEU A 6 9.02 15.88 -17.39
CA LEU A 6 10.41 16.07 -17.78
C LEU A 6 11.44 15.75 -16.67
N PRO A 7 11.32 16.24 -15.43
CA PRO A 7 12.31 15.91 -14.39
C PRO A 7 12.34 14.41 -14.07
N PHE A 8 11.20 13.74 -14.05
CA PHE A 8 11.13 12.29 -13.81
C PHE A 8 11.72 11.49 -14.96
N ALA A 9 11.45 11.90 -16.20
CA ALA A 9 12.04 11.29 -17.39
C ALA A 9 13.56 11.48 -17.41
N ALA A 10 14.06 12.67 -17.06
CA ALA A 10 15.49 12.94 -16.98
C ALA A 10 16.18 12.04 -15.93
N VAL A 11 15.58 11.90 -14.74
CA VAL A 11 16.09 10.99 -13.70
C VAL A 11 16.06 9.53 -14.15
N ALA A 12 14.98 9.10 -14.82
CA ALA A 12 14.88 7.73 -15.34
C ALA A 12 15.94 7.44 -16.40
N ILE A 13 16.16 8.36 -17.34
CA ILE A 13 17.20 8.23 -18.37
C ILE A 13 18.59 8.20 -17.72
N ALA A 14 18.87 9.10 -16.77
CA ALA A 14 20.12 9.13 -16.03
C ALA A 14 20.37 7.81 -15.27
N TYR A 15 19.33 7.26 -14.64
CA TYR A 15 19.38 5.96 -13.97
C TYR A 15 19.73 4.83 -14.93
N LEU A 16 19.04 4.74 -16.08
CA LEU A 16 19.26 3.69 -17.07
C LEU A 16 20.69 3.75 -17.62
N PHE A 17 21.18 4.95 -17.91
CA PHE A 17 22.54 5.14 -18.40
C PHE A 17 23.59 4.75 -17.35
N ALA A 18 23.42 5.19 -16.10
CA ALA A 18 24.32 4.84 -15.00
C ALA A 18 24.32 3.33 -14.70
N SER A 19 23.15 2.68 -14.74
CA SER A 19 23.00 1.23 -14.57
C SER A 19 23.70 0.48 -15.70
N ALA A 20 23.50 0.87 -16.96
CA ALA A 20 24.15 0.23 -18.11
C ALA A 20 25.68 0.31 -18.04
N GLN A 21 26.23 1.45 -17.60
CA GLN A 21 27.68 1.60 -17.42
C GLN A 21 28.23 0.70 -16.30
N ARG A 22 27.51 0.58 -15.19
CA ARG A 22 27.90 -0.28 -14.06
C ARG A 22 27.87 -1.76 -14.41
N LEU A 23 26.82 -2.20 -15.08
CA LEU A 23 26.67 -3.60 -15.49
C LEU A 23 27.68 -4.00 -16.57
N ALA A 24 28.14 -3.06 -17.41
CA ALA A 24 29.21 -3.31 -18.37
C ALA A 24 30.55 -3.65 -17.69
N VAL A 25 30.80 -3.10 -16.50
CA VAL A 25 31.99 -3.40 -15.69
C VAL A 25 31.78 -4.62 -14.81
N ASN A 26 30.60 -4.75 -14.19
CA ASN A 26 30.26 -5.87 -13.33
C ASN A 26 28.82 -6.35 -13.60
N PRO A 27 28.64 -7.45 -14.37
CA PRO A 27 27.32 -7.96 -14.73
C PRO A 27 26.42 -8.36 -13.55
N SER A 28 27.01 -8.64 -12.37
CA SER A 28 26.30 -9.04 -11.15
C SER A 28 26.19 -7.92 -10.10
N ASP A 29 26.41 -6.66 -10.49
CA ASP A 29 26.26 -5.51 -9.60
C ASP A 29 24.80 -5.35 -9.14
N LYS A 30 24.57 -5.47 -7.83
CA LYS A 30 23.26 -5.32 -7.18
C LYS A 30 22.95 -3.89 -6.77
N LEU A 31 23.91 -2.96 -6.84
CA LEU A 31 23.73 -1.59 -6.37
C LEU A 31 22.86 -0.75 -7.33
N LEU A 32 23.03 -0.95 -8.64
CA LEU A 32 22.28 -0.23 -9.68
C LEU A 32 21.69 -1.22 -10.70
N PRO A 33 20.67 -2.00 -10.29
CA PRO A 33 20.12 -3.08 -11.08
C PRO A 33 19.41 -2.57 -12.33
N SER A 34 19.51 -3.33 -13.41
CA SER A 34 18.72 -3.04 -14.61
C SER A 34 17.22 -3.30 -14.38
N PRO A 35 16.31 -2.65 -15.13
CA PRO A 35 14.88 -2.95 -15.07
C PRO A 35 14.54 -4.42 -15.29
N ALA A 36 15.29 -5.10 -16.15
CA ALA A 36 15.11 -6.52 -16.40
C ALA A 36 15.46 -7.38 -15.17
N GLN A 37 16.56 -7.07 -14.48
CA GLN A 37 16.95 -7.75 -13.23
C GLN A 37 15.95 -7.51 -12.10
N MET A 38 15.45 -6.27 -11.99
CA MET A 38 14.39 -5.92 -11.03
C MET A 38 13.12 -6.72 -11.31
N TRP A 39 12.72 -6.83 -12.59
CA TRP A 39 11.55 -7.61 -12.99
C TRP A 39 11.73 -9.10 -12.72
N SER A 40 12.89 -9.67 -13.04
CA SER A 40 13.16 -11.09 -12.78
C SER A 40 13.18 -11.39 -11.28
N ALA A 41 13.84 -10.55 -10.48
CA ALA A 41 13.87 -10.71 -9.02
C ALA A 41 12.46 -10.63 -8.42
N PHE A 42 11.63 -9.72 -8.93
CA PHE A 42 10.23 -9.59 -8.53
C PHE A 42 9.39 -10.81 -8.93
N SER A 43 9.53 -11.30 -10.17
CA SER A 43 8.83 -12.50 -10.62
C SER A 43 9.25 -13.72 -9.82
N ASP A 44 10.54 -13.86 -9.51
CA ASP A 44 11.06 -14.95 -8.71
C ASP A 44 10.44 -14.94 -7.31
N LEU A 45 10.35 -13.78 -6.67
CA LEU A 45 9.69 -13.63 -5.36
C LEU A 45 8.18 -13.93 -5.39
N ALA A 46 7.54 -13.74 -6.53
CA ALA A 46 6.12 -13.98 -6.73
C ALA A 46 5.80 -15.44 -7.02
N THR A 47 6.70 -16.18 -7.68
CA THR A 47 6.42 -17.54 -8.20
C THR A 47 7.30 -18.65 -7.62
N VAL A 48 8.50 -18.33 -7.11
CA VAL A 48 9.43 -19.33 -6.58
C VAL A 48 9.16 -19.49 -5.07
N PRO A 49 8.75 -20.67 -4.61
CA PRO A 49 8.58 -20.92 -3.18
C PRO A 49 9.95 -20.92 -2.48
N ASP A 50 10.00 -20.34 -1.28
CA ASP A 50 11.22 -20.34 -0.49
C ASP A 50 11.58 -21.77 -0.08
N LYS A 51 12.87 -22.12 -0.19
CA LYS A 51 13.37 -23.46 0.18
C LYS A 51 13.21 -23.76 1.67
N ARG A 52 13.01 -22.73 2.50
CA ARG A 52 12.88 -22.84 3.95
C ARG A 52 11.44 -22.97 4.44
N SER A 53 10.52 -22.12 3.99
CA SER A 53 9.12 -22.16 4.45
C SER A 53 8.16 -22.82 3.47
N GLY A 54 8.54 -22.94 2.18
CA GLY A 54 7.65 -23.40 1.12
C GLY A 54 6.65 -22.34 0.65
N ASP A 55 6.62 -21.17 1.27
CA ASP A 55 5.68 -20.10 0.90
C ASP A 55 6.21 -19.22 -0.24
N LEU A 56 5.27 -18.61 -0.95
CA LEU A 56 5.56 -17.52 -1.87
C LEU A 56 5.74 -16.23 -1.08
N ILE A 57 7.00 -15.81 -0.94
CA ILE A 57 7.44 -14.70 -0.10
C ILE A 57 6.61 -13.43 -0.35
N LEU A 58 6.45 -13.03 -1.62
CA LEU A 58 5.75 -11.78 -1.96
C LEU A 58 4.28 -11.80 -1.49
N TRP A 59 3.60 -12.93 -1.66
CA TRP A 59 2.19 -13.07 -1.32
C TRP A 59 1.97 -13.14 0.18
N ALA A 60 2.83 -13.87 0.90
CA ALA A 60 2.81 -13.92 2.36
C ALA A 60 3.00 -12.52 2.96
N ASP A 61 3.98 -11.76 2.47
CA ASP A 61 4.23 -10.39 2.92
C ASP A 61 3.06 -9.47 2.58
N THR A 62 2.54 -9.55 1.36
CA THR A 62 1.39 -8.75 0.91
C THR A 62 0.18 -9.03 1.80
N TYR A 63 -0.11 -10.30 2.08
CA TYR A 63 -1.21 -10.71 2.93
C TYR A 63 -1.04 -10.20 4.36
N ALA A 64 0.14 -10.36 4.95
CA ALA A 64 0.45 -9.90 6.29
C ALA A 64 0.27 -8.37 6.43
N SER A 65 0.74 -7.60 5.45
CA SER A 65 0.58 -6.14 5.44
C SER A 65 -0.88 -5.72 5.28
N LEU A 66 -1.63 -6.36 4.36
CA LEU A 66 -3.04 -6.05 4.16
C LEU A 66 -3.88 -6.36 5.39
N ILE A 67 -3.67 -7.51 6.04
CA ILE A 67 -4.47 -7.89 7.21
C ILE A 67 -4.24 -6.91 8.36
N ARG A 68 -3.00 -6.45 8.57
CA ARG A 68 -2.66 -5.47 9.61
C ARG A 68 -3.25 -4.11 9.29
N LEU A 69 -3.20 -3.68 8.03
CA LEU A 69 -3.83 -2.43 7.60
C LEU A 69 -5.33 -2.45 7.86
N PHE A 70 -6.03 -3.48 7.38
CA PHE A 70 -7.48 -3.59 7.52
C PHE A 70 -7.91 -3.80 8.97
N ALA A 71 -7.17 -4.57 9.77
CA ALA A 71 -7.42 -4.71 11.19
C ALA A 71 -7.25 -3.36 11.92
N GLY A 72 -6.17 -2.62 11.63
CA GLY A 72 -5.91 -1.31 12.23
C GLY A 72 -7.00 -0.30 11.89
N VAL A 73 -7.35 -0.16 10.61
CA VAL A 73 -8.42 0.73 10.14
C VAL A 73 -9.78 0.31 10.68
N GLY A 74 -10.07 -1.00 10.72
CA GLY A 74 -11.31 -1.55 11.23
C GLY A 74 -11.49 -1.27 12.72
N MET A 75 -10.47 -1.54 13.53
CA MET A 75 -10.48 -1.23 14.97
C MET A 75 -10.65 0.26 15.22
N ALA A 76 -9.91 1.12 14.50
CA ALA A 76 -10.04 2.57 14.64
C ALA A 76 -11.46 3.06 14.30
N THR A 77 -12.05 2.53 13.22
CA THR A 77 -13.41 2.89 12.79
C THR A 77 -14.46 2.44 13.81
N LEU A 78 -14.33 1.22 14.35
CA LEU A 78 -15.23 0.69 15.37
C LEU A 78 -15.18 1.50 16.66
N VAL A 79 -13.98 1.85 17.13
CA VAL A 79 -13.78 2.67 18.33
C VAL A 79 -14.37 4.07 18.13
N ALA A 80 -14.07 4.72 17.00
CA ALA A 80 -14.59 6.04 16.67
C ALA A 80 -16.13 6.06 16.61
N LEU A 81 -16.73 5.06 15.95
CA LEU A 81 -18.19 4.95 15.85
C LEU A 81 -18.84 4.70 17.22
N SER A 82 -18.26 3.81 18.03
CA SER A 82 -18.76 3.48 19.37
C SER A 82 -18.75 4.70 20.29
N LEU A 83 -17.66 5.46 20.30
CA LEU A 83 -17.55 6.71 21.07
C LEU A 83 -18.53 7.77 20.58
N GLY A 84 -18.66 7.94 19.26
CA GLY A 84 -19.60 8.89 18.68
C GLY A 84 -21.06 8.60 19.06
N VAL A 85 -21.45 7.31 19.05
CA VAL A 85 -22.80 6.88 19.47
C VAL A 85 -23.01 7.08 20.97
N ALA A 86 -22.00 6.78 21.79
CA ALA A 86 -22.08 6.91 23.25
C ALA A 86 -22.31 8.37 23.68
N ILE A 87 -21.63 9.33 23.03
CA ILE A 87 -21.80 10.76 23.32
C ILE A 87 -23.22 11.24 22.97
N GLY A 88 -23.82 10.71 21.90
CA GLY A 88 -25.14 11.14 21.42
C GLY A 88 -26.36 10.54 22.14
N PHE A 89 -26.18 9.61 23.09
CA PHE A 89 -27.28 8.88 23.77
C PHE A 89 -28.34 8.31 22.80
N ILE A 90 -27.91 7.73 21.66
CA ILE A 90 -28.84 7.27 20.61
C ILE A 90 -29.19 5.78 20.79
N PRO A 91 -30.49 5.39 20.77
CA PRO A 91 -30.91 4.00 20.76
C PRO A 91 -30.35 3.20 19.58
N ARG A 92 -29.95 1.93 19.79
CA ARG A 92 -29.31 1.07 18.77
C ARG A 92 -30.11 0.94 17.47
N VAL A 93 -31.43 0.91 17.56
CA VAL A 93 -32.33 0.83 16.38
C VAL A 93 -32.22 2.07 15.49
N MET A 94 -32.09 3.25 16.12
CA MET A 94 -31.92 4.52 15.42
C MET A 94 -30.51 4.67 14.83
N VAL A 95 -29.49 4.12 15.51
CA VAL A 95 -28.13 4.08 14.98
C VAL A 95 -28.07 3.32 13.65
N LEU A 96 -28.62 2.11 13.59
CA LEU A 96 -28.52 1.26 12.39
C LEU A 96 -29.37 1.77 11.22
N ARG A 97 -30.55 2.33 11.48
CA ARG A 97 -31.48 2.75 10.41
C ARG A 97 -31.33 4.19 9.94
N LEU A 98 -30.86 5.11 10.79
CA LEU A 98 -30.85 6.54 10.49
C LEU A 98 -29.45 7.12 10.52
N VAL A 99 -28.69 6.86 11.59
CA VAL A 99 -27.35 7.46 11.77
C VAL A 99 -26.33 6.81 10.83
N LEU A 100 -26.31 5.47 10.75
CA LEU A 100 -25.31 4.74 9.98
C LEU A 100 -25.36 5.10 8.48
N PRO A 101 -26.51 5.09 7.78
CA PRO A 101 -26.56 5.48 6.36
C PRO A 101 -26.15 6.94 6.12
N GLN A 102 -26.45 7.84 7.07
CA GLN A 102 -26.10 9.25 6.97
C GLN A 102 -24.60 9.51 7.20
N VAL A 103 -23.99 8.75 8.11
CA VAL A 103 -22.60 8.92 8.54
C VAL A 103 -21.61 8.09 7.70
N MET A 104 -22.06 7.00 7.06
CA MET A 104 -21.26 6.17 6.15
C MET A 104 -20.42 6.95 5.12
N PRO A 105 -20.96 7.87 4.31
CA PRO A 105 -20.14 8.60 3.32
C PRO A 105 -19.06 9.48 3.96
N ARG A 106 -19.34 10.02 5.16
CA ARG A 106 -18.36 10.77 5.95
C ARG A 106 -17.29 9.85 6.53
N LEU A 107 -17.67 8.69 7.08
CA LEU A 107 -16.73 7.69 7.58
C LEU A 107 -15.76 7.24 6.51
N ILE A 108 -16.25 6.92 5.31
CA ILE A 108 -15.40 6.50 4.19
C ILE A 108 -14.43 7.61 3.80
N THR A 109 -14.87 8.87 3.79
CA THR A 109 -13.99 10.01 3.53
C THR A 109 -12.91 10.16 4.61
N CYS A 110 -13.26 10.01 5.90
CA CYS A 110 -12.31 10.05 7.00
C CYS A 110 -11.29 8.91 6.92
N VAL A 111 -11.74 7.69 6.65
CA VAL A 111 -10.86 6.52 6.44
C VAL A 111 -9.91 6.77 5.27
N ARG A 112 -10.39 7.37 4.18
CA ARG A 112 -9.56 7.69 3.01
C ARG A 112 -8.47 8.70 3.34
N LEU A 113 -8.81 9.75 4.08
CA LEU A 113 -7.83 10.74 4.56
C LEU A 113 -6.81 10.12 5.52
N ALA A 114 -7.24 9.15 6.33
CA ALA A 114 -6.38 8.44 7.27
C ALA A 114 -5.50 7.35 6.59
N LEU A 115 -5.85 6.90 5.38
CA LEU A 115 -5.18 5.78 4.72
C LEU A 115 -3.72 6.08 4.39
N GLY A 116 -3.42 7.30 3.93
CA GLY A 116 -2.06 7.71 3.58
C GLY A 116 -1.10 7.60 4.77
N PRO A 117 -1.39 8.28 5.90
CA PRO A 117 -0.63 8.11 7.14
C PRO A 117 -0.63 6.67 7.67
N ALA A 118 -1.75 5.94 7.54
CA ALA A 118 -1.85 4.55 7.99
C ALA A 118 -0.84 3.63 7.29
N TRP A 119 -0.64 3.80 5.98
CA TRP A 119 0.40 3.08 5.23
C TRP A 119 1.81 3.37 5.75
N LEU A 120 2.12 4.63 6.04
CA LEU A 120 3.43 5.01 6.59
C LEU A 120 3.68 4.39 7.97
N PHE A 121 2.69 4.46 8.86
CA PHE A 121 2.79 3.86 10.19
C PHE A 121 2.84 2.34 10.15
N LEU A 122 2.10 1.71 9.24
CA LEU A 122 2.15 0.28 9.01
C LEU A 122 3.57 -0.15 8.63
N ILE A 123 4.17 0.48 7.62
CA ILE A 123 5.53 0.14 7.16
C ILE A 123 6.55 0.31 8.30
N ALA A 124 6.44 1.38 9.08
CA ALA A 124 7.30 1.62 10.23
C ALA A 124 7.12 0.53 11.32
N ALA A 125 5.88 0.13 11.60
CA ALA A 125 5.59 -0.92 12.57
C ALA A 125 6.13 -2.29 12.11
N GLU A 126 5.99 -2.62 10.82
CA GLU A 126 6.53 -3.86 10.25
C GLU A 126 8.05 -3.88 10.28
N ALA A 127 8.70 -2.75 10.03
CA ALA A 127 10.15 -2.64 10.02
C ALA A 127 10.79 -2.90 11.40
N ILE A 128 10.08 -2.59 12.49
CA ILE A 128 10.62 -2.65 13.86
C ILE A 128 10.14 -3.91 14.61
N ALA A 129 8.86 -4.25 14.48
CA ALA A 129 8.20 -5.18 15.40
C ALA A 129 7.69 -6.47 14.73
N SER A 130 7.80 -6.59 13.40
CA SER A 130 7.32 -7.76 12.68
C SER A 130 8.45 -8.60 12.09
N THR A 131 8.17 -9.89 11.90
CA THR A 131 9.06 -10.85 11.23
C THR A 131 8.62 -11.16 9.80
N GLU A 132 7.51 -10.57 9.35
CA GLU A 132 6.89 -10.78 8.03
C GLU A 132 6.22 -9.50 7.57
N GLY A 133 6.04 -9.31 6.27
CA GLY A 133 5.39 -8.12 5.71
C GLY A 133 6.27 -7.35 4.75
N LEU A 134 5.65 -6.53 3.92
CA LEU A 134 6.31 -5.77 2.87
C LEU A 134 7.35 -4.79 3.44
N GLY A 135 7.00 -4.11 4.54
CA GLY A 135 7.91 -3.17 5.22
C GLY A 135 9.09 -3.89 5.87
N TYR A 136 8.85 -5.03 6.51
CA TYR A 136 9.92 -5.87 7.07
C TYR A 136 10.92 -6.30 6.00
N ARG A 137 10.42 -6.79 4.85
CA ARG A 137 11.28 -7.30 3.78
C ARG A 137 12.16 -6.22 3.17
N ILE A 138 11.64 -5.00 2.97
CA ILE A 138 12.45 -3.86 2.48
C ILE A 138 13.63 -3.59 3.42
N PHE A 139 13.39 -3.56 4.73
CA PHE A 139 14.46 -3.30 5.71
C PHE A 139 15.45 -4.46 5.83
N LEU A 140 14.97 -5.70 5.66
CA LEU A 140 15.83 -6.89 5.61
C LEU A 140 16.77 -6.82 4.41
N VAL A 141 16.23 -6.64 3.21
CA VAL A 141 16.98 -6.62 1.95
C VAL A 141 17.92 -5.42 1.88
N ARG A 142 17.56 -4.29 2.50
CA ARG A 142 18.45 -3.13 2.68
C ARG A 142 19.76 -3.50 3.38
N ARG A 143 19.75 -4.43 4.35
CA ARG A 143 20.98 -4.90 5.01
C ARG A 143 21.88 -5.69 4.08
N TYR A 144 21.31 -6.35 3.07
CA TYR A 144 22.02 -7.12 2.06
C TYR A 144 22.41 -6.30 0.83
N LEU A 145 22.09 -5.00 0.78
CA LEU A 145 22.36 -4.10 -0.36
C LEU A 145 21.85 -4.65 -1.71
N SER A 146 20.83 -5.50 -1.67
CA SER A 146 20.19 -6.10 -2.85
C SER A 146 19.12 -5.15 -3.40
N MET A 147 19.57 -4.11 -4.09
CA MET A 147 18.68 -3.05 -4.63
C MET A 147 17.76 -3.57 -5.73
N ASP A 148 18.12 -4.70 -6.35
CA ASP A 148 17.35 -5.49 -7.31
C ASP A 148 15.98 -5.91 -6.77
N VAL A 149 15.88 -6.12 -5.45
CA VAL A 149 14.64 -6.50 -4.78
C VAL A 149 13.94 -5.30 -4.13
N ILE A 150 14.70 -4.33 -3.58
CA ILE A 150 14.13 -3.18 -2.86
C ILE A 150 13.22 -2.34 -3.76
N LEU A 151 13.68 -1.99 -4.97
CA LEU A 151 12.93 -1.13 -5.88
C LEU A 151 11.58 -1.75 -6.31
N PRO A 152 11.51 -3.05 -6.69
CA PRO A 152 10.24 -3.73 -6.90
C PRO A 152 9.30 -3.73 -5.69
N TYR A 153 9.80 -3.96 -4.47
CA TYR A 153 8.95 -3.90 -3.27
C TYR A 153 8.36 -2.52 -3.03
N VAL A 154 9.17 -1.46 -3.21
CA VAL A 154 8.68 -0.07 -3.10
C VAL A 154 7.62 0.21 -4.16
N ALA A 155 7.87 -0.19 -5.41
CA ALA A 155 6.89 -0.09 -6.49
C ALA A 155 5.59 -0.86 -6.15
N TRP A 156 5.72 -2.07 -5.59
CA TRP A 156 4.58 -2.89 -5.20
C TRP A 156 3.74 -2.29 -4.07
N ILE A 157 4.38 -1.76 -3.02
CA ILE A 157 3.68 -1.06 -1.93
C ILE A 157 2.95 0.17 -2.45
N THR A 158 3.58 0.99 -3.29
CA THR A 158 2.92 2.18 -3.87
C THR A 158 1.72 1.78 -4.73
N LEU A 159 1.83 0.71 -5.51
CA LEU A 159 0.72 0.14 -6.26
C LEU A 159 -0.40 -0.33 -5.33
N LEU A 160 -0.09 -1.07 -4.26
CA LEU A 160 -1.10 -1.52 -3.27
C LEU A 160 -1.77 -0.36 -2.54
N ALA A 161 -1.02 0.69 -2.21
CA ALA A 161 -1.56 1.89 -1.57
C ALA A 161 -2.56 2.63 -2.48
N VAL A 162 -2.21 2.79 -3.76
CA VAL A 162 -3.12 3.35 -4.78
C VAL A 162 -4.32 2.43 -4.99
N MET A 163 -4.12 1.11 -5.04
CA MET A 163 -5.20 0.14 -5.19
C MET A 163 -6.17 0.17 -4.00
N THR A 164 -5.68 0.31 -2.77
CA THR A 164 -6.55 0.40 -1.58
C THR A 164 -7.33 1.71 -1.55
N ASP A 165 -6.72 2.84 -1.91
CA ASP A 165 -7.45 4.12 -2.06
C ASP A 165 -8.53 4.03 -3.15
N TRP A 166 -8.17 3.48 -4.32
CA TRP A 166 -9.09 3.28 -5.43
C TRP A 166 -10.26 2.35 -5.05
N LEU A 167 -9.98 1.24 -4.37
CA LEU A 167 -10.99 0.30 -3.90
C LEU A 167 -11.94 0.96 -2.90
N LEU A 168 -11.43 1.82 -2.01
CA LEU A 168 -12.26 2.57 -1.06
C LEU A 168 -13.18 3.57 -1.76
N VAL A 169 -12.72 4.26 -2.81
CA VAL A 169 -13.57 5.12 -3.63
C VAL A 169 -14.64 4.31 -4.36
N ARG A 170 -14.26 3.16 -4.93
CA ARG A 170 -15.22 2.26 -5.58
C ARG A 170 -16.30 1.81 -4.60
N LEU A 171 -15.90 1.39 -3.40
CA LEU A 171 -16.80 0.99 -2.33
C LEU A 171 -17.67 2.17 -1.86
N SER A 172 -17.15 3.39 -1.80
CA SER A 172 -17.94 4.57 -1.41
C SER A 172 -19.11 4.81 -2.37
N HIS A 173 -18.85 4.70 -3.67
CA HIS A 173 -19.89 4.87 -4.69
C HIS A 173 -20.93 3.74 -4.69
N ILE A 174 -20.53 2.51 -4.35
CA ILE A 174 -21.45 1.36 -4.27
C ILE A 174 -22.30 1.41 -3.00
N ILE A 175 -21.69 1.73 -1.85
CA ILE A 175 -22.36 1.69 -0.54
C ILE A 175 -23.21 2.93 -0.34
N SER A 176 -22.79 4.10 -0.82
CA SER A 176 -23.48 5.38 -0.61
C SER A 176 -23.84 6.10 -1.92
N PRO A 177 -24.59 5.44 -2.84
CA PRO A 177 -25.00 6.06 -4.10
C PRO A 177 -25.91 7.27 -3.87
N TRP A 178 -26.66 7.29 -2.76
CA TRP A 178 -27.53 8.41 -2.37
C TRP A 178 -26.77 9.67 -1.95
N ALA A 179 -25.50 9.54 -1.54
CA ALA A 179 -24.71 10.66 -1.02
C ALA A 179 -23.94 11.42 -2.12
N HIS A 180 -23.81 10.83 -3.31
CA HIS A 180 -23.18 11.47 -4.46
C HIS A 180 -24.28 12.02 -5.38
N PRO A 181 -24.66 13.31 -5.29
CA PRO A 181 -25.65 13.88 -6.20
C PRO A 181 -25.13 13.75 -7.63
N VAL A 182 -25.98 13.25 -8.54
CA VAL A 182 -25.73 13.29 -9.98
C VAL A 182 -25.46 14.75 -10.33
N ARG A 183 -24.23 15.06 -10.75
CA ARG A 183 -23.84 16.39 -11.19
C ARG A 183 -24.68 16.71 -12.43
N THR A 184 -25.83 17.33 -12.24
CA THR A 184 -26.60 17.93 -13.34
C THR A 184 -25.72 19.05 -13.90
N ARG A 185 -25.33 18.86 -15.16
CA ARG A 185 -24.53 19.80 -15.94
C ARG A 185 -25.22 21.15 -16.07
#